data_AF-A0A2M8AED9-F1
#
_entry.id   AF-A0A2M8AED9-F1
#
_cell.length_a   1.000
_cell.length_b   1.000
_cell.length_c   1.000
_cell.angle_alpha   90.00
_cell.angle_beta   90.00
_cell.angle_gamma   90.00
#
_symmetry.space_group_name_H-M   'P 1'
#
loop_
_entity.id
_entity.type
_entity.pdbx_description
1 polymer ?
#
loop_
_entity_poly.entity_id
_entity_poly.type
_entity_poly.pdbx_seq_one_letter_code
_entity_poly.pdbx_strand_id
1 'polypeptide(L)'
;MTKLYMSIEKYNKKELLNISDVTIEKLKSGDLIQELPEIYELKEVIENTIGHINRSVFNHTLDVLENLEKLINKNNKKQLLILAVLFHDVGKKETLRIKDGKTSCPGHESVSAEKTANILKRFHLSPAEKDYVVRIISNHGKLHDLMG
;
A
#
# COMPACT_ATOMS: atom_id res chain seq x y z
N MET A 1 -1.10 -9.72 -42.62
CA MET A 1 -1.78 -9.40 -41.34
C MET A 1 -0.75 -9.24 -40.20
N THR A 2 0.26 -8.36 -40.34
CA THR A 2 1.47 -8.51 -39.49
C THR A 2 1.86 -7.24 -38.75
N LYS A 3 1.70 -6.04 -39.35
CA LYS A 3 2.00 -4.78 -38.66
C LYS A 3 0.91 -4.34 -37.68
N LEU A 4 -0.37 -4.51 -38.05
CA LEU A 4 -1.49 -4.07 -37.20
C LEU A 4 -1.64 -4.93 -35.93
N TYR A 5 -1.43 -6.25 -36.05
CA TYR A 5 -1.50 -7.18 -34.91
C TYR A 5 -0.37 -6.94 -33.91
N MET A 6 0.86 -6.72 -34.39
CA MET A 6 2.00 -6.35 -33.53
C MET A 6 1.81 -4.99 -32.84
N SER A 7 1.16 -4.02 -33.49
CA SER A 7 0.81 -2.75 -32.84
C SER A 7 -0.29 -2.93 -31.78
N ILE A 8 -1.26 -3.81 -31.97
CA ILE A 8 -2.33 -4.07 -30.97
C ILE A 8 -1.76 -4.77 -29.73
N GLU A 9 -0.83 -5.72 -29.89
CA GLU A 9 -0.16 -6.35 -28.74
C GLU A 9 0.74 -5.36 -27.98
N LYS A 10 1.41 -4.45 -28.68
CA LYS A 10 2.21 -3.38 -28.06
C LYS A 10 1.34 -2.34 -27.32
N TYR A 11 0.12 -2.11 -27.78
CA TYR A 11 -0.84 -1.18 -27.17
C TYR A 11 -1.58 -1.76 -25.94
N ASN A 12 -1.54 -3.08 -25.71
CA ASN A 12 -2.29 -3.74 -24.63
C ASN A 12 -1.43 -4.30 -23.48
N LYS A 13 -0.12 -4.09 -23.49
CA LYS A 13 0.74 -4.46 -22.37
C LYS A 13 0.92 -3.23 -21.47
N LYS A 14 0.04 -3.06 -20.47
CA LYS A 14 0.27 -2.05 -19.41
C LYS A 14 1.63 -2.38 -18.79
N GLU A 15 2.60 -1.49 -18.96
CA GLU A 15 3.94 -1.67 -18.42
C GLU A 15 3.83 -1.83 -16.90
N LEU A 16 4.47 -2.86 -16.35
CA LEU A 16 4.41 -3.09 -14.91
C LEU A 16 5.22 -1.99 -14.21
N LEU A 17 4.71 -1.51 -13.08
CA LEU A 17 5.36 -0.50 -12.25
C LEU A 17 6.70 -1.01 -11.73
N ASN A 18 7.69 -0.13 -11.79
CA ASN A 18 8.93 -0.30 -11.06
C ASN A 18 8.78 0.31 -9.66
N ILE A 19 9.30 -0.37 -8.64
CA ILE A 19 9.21 0.11 -7.26
C ILE A 19 10.00 1.42 -7.09
N SER A 20 11.09 1.59 -7.84
CA SER A 20 11.86 2.84 -7.81
C SER A 20 11.06 4.06 -8.29
N ASP A 21 9.98 3.86 -9.05
CA ASP A 21 9.11 4.94 -9.52
C ASP A 21 8.08 5.36 -8.48
N VAL A 22 7.92 4.59 -7.40
CA VAL A 22 7.01 4.88 -6.29
C VAL A 22 7.79 5.65 -5.21
N THR A 23 7.84 6.97 -5.36
CA THR A 23 8.50 7.88 -4.40
C THR A 23 7.49 8.67 -3.59
N ILE A 24 7.91 9.17 -2.42
CA ILE A 24 7.07 9.98 -1.53
C ILE A 24 6.63 11.27 -2.24
N GLU A 25 7.49 11.88 -3.06
CA GLU A 25 7.18 13.09 -3.82
C GLU A 25 6.05 12.84 -4.82
N LYS A 26 6.13 11.74 -5.60
CA LYS A 26 5.09 11.36 -6.57
C LYS A 26 3.77 10.97 -5.90
N LEU A 27 3.84 10.32 -4.74
CA LEU A 27 2.65 10.04 -3.93
C LEU A 27 1.97 11.34 -3.49
N LYS A 28 2.75 12.31 -3.00
CA LYS A 28 2.26 13.62 -2.54
C LYS A 28 1.70 14.48 -3.67
N SER A 29 2.35 14.52 -4.84
CA SER A 29 1.90 15.29 -6.00
C SER A 29 0.65 14.71 -6.65
N GLY A 30 0.39 13.41 -6.49
CA GLY A 30 -0.73 12.73 -7.13
C GLY A 30 -0.38 12.04 -8.45
N ASP A 31 0.91 12.00 -8.80
CA ASP A 31 1.38 11.47 -10.09
C ASP A 31 1.13 9.97 -10.27
N LEU A 32 0.80 9.26 -9.18
CA LEU A 32 0.56 7.81 -9.17
C LEU A 32 -0.92 7.44 -9.03
N ILE A 33 -1.85 8.40 -9.17
CA ILE A 33 -3.28 8.17 -8.91
C ILE A 33 -3.91 7.14 -9.86
N GLN A 34 -3.43 7.03 -11.10
CA GLN A 34 -3.95 6.07 -12.08
C GLN A 34 -3.39 4.66 -11.87
N GLU A 35 -2.20 4.57 -11.27
CA GLU A 35 -1.46 3.35 -11.05
C GLU A 35 -1.84 2.69 -9.72
N LEU A 36 -2.02 3.52 -8.68
CA LEU A 36 -2.26 3.14 -7.30
C LEU A 36 -3.49 3.84 -6.71
N PRO A 37 -4.67 3.81 -7.37
CA PRO A 37 -5.88 4.49 -6.89
C PRO A 37 -6.25 4.09 -5.46
N GLU A 38 -6.00 2.83 -5.07
CA GLU A 38 -6.29 2.30 -3.74
C GLU A 38 -5.57 3.06 -2.62
N ILE A 39 -4.40 3.63 -2.90
CA ILE A 39 -3.68 4.46 -1.93
C ILE A 39 -4.35 5.81 -1.78
N TYR A 40 -4.81 6.42 -2.88
CA TYR A 40 -5.46 7.73 -2.85
C TYR A 40 -6.87 7.67 -2.23
N GLU A 41 -7.55 6.53 -2.32
CA GLU A 41 -8.82 6.28 -1.62
C GLU A 41 -8.68 6.36 -0.08
N LEU A 42 -7.48 6.16 0.46
CA LEU A 42 -7.19 6.28 1.89
C LEU A 42 -7.20 7.74 2.40
N LYS A 43 -7.29 8.74 1.51
CA LYS A 43 -7.52 10.13 1.90
C LYS A 43 -8.89 10.31 2.58
N GLU A 44 -9.87 9.51 2.16
CA GLU A 44 -11.24 9.52 2.69
C GLU A 44 -11.43 8.60 3.90
N VAL A 45 -10.42 7.81 4.27
CA VAL A 45 -10.46 6.94 5.45
C VAL A 45 -9.87 7.72 6.62
N ILE A 46 -10.74 8.21 7.49
CA ILE A 46 -10.36 9.05 8.63
C ILE A 46 -10.30 8.21 9.90
N GLU A 47 -9.19 8.28 10.60
CA GLU A 47 -9.01 7.71 11.92
C GLU A 47 -9.32 8.75 13.00
N ASN A 48 -10.21 8.37 13.91
CA ASN A 48 -10.56 9.09 15.12
C ASN A 48 -10.47 8.13 16.32
N THR A 49 -9.25 7.92 16.79
CA THR A 49 -8.88 7.03 17.90
C THR A 49 -7.93 7.75 18.86
N ILE A 50 -7.63 7.12 20.00
CA ILE A 50 -6.62 7.64 20.93
C ILE A 50 -5.27 7.65 20.20
N GLY A 51 -4.70 8.84 19.97
CA GLY A 51 -3.45 9.04 19.23
C GLY A 51 -3.62 9.50 17.77
N HIS A 52 -4.81 9.36 17.17
CA HIS A 52 -5.12 9.85 15.83
C HIS A 52 -6.44 10.62 15.85
N ILE A 53 -6.34 11.95 15.84
CA ILE A 53 -7.50 12.84 15.82
C ILE A 53 -7.70 13.35 14.39
N ASN A 54 -8.79 12.93 13.76
CA ASN A 54 -9.20 13.39 12.43
C ASN A 54 -8.08 13.27 11.37
N ARG A 55 -7.36 12.14 11.39
CA ARG A 55 -6.21 11.92 10.51
C ARG A 55 -6.58 10.95 9.40
N SER A 56 -6.24 11.28 8.15
CA SER A 56 -6.43 10.32 7.06
C SER A 56 -5.37 9.20 7.09
N VAL A 57 -5.78 7.99 6.72
CA VAL A 57 -4.88 6.84 6.60
C VAL A 57 -3.81 7.07 5.52
N PHE A 58 -4.12 7.86 4.47
CA PHE A 58 -3.13 8.30 3.49
C PHE A 58 -1.98 9.09 4.16
N ASN A 59 -2.31 10.09 5.00
CA ASN A 59 -1.30 10.87 5.72
C ASN A 59 -0.57 10.03 6.78
N HIS A 60 -1.23 9.05 7.40
CA HIS A 60 -0.55 8.05 8.23
C HIS A 60 0.52 7.29 7.44
N THR A 61 0.14 6.75 6.29
CA THR A 61 1.02 5.97 5.42
C THR A 61 2.25 6.77 4.97
N LEU A 62 2.07 8.03 4.58
CA LEU A 62 3.20 8.90 4.20
C LEU A 62 4.20 9.13 5.33
N ASP A 63 3.74 9.39 6.55
CA ASP A 63 4.65 9.58 7.70
C ASP A 63 5.44 8.31 8.03
N VAL A 64 4.80 7.13 7.94
CA VAL A 64 5.48 5.85 8.17
C VAL A 64 6.53 5.61 7.08
N LEU A 65 6.25 5.94 5.82
CA LEU A 65 7.23 5.87 4.72
C LEU A 65 8.43 6.79 4.97
N GLU A 66 8.21 8.05 5.35
CA GLU A 66 9.29 9.00 5.65
C GLU A 66 10.17 8.50 6.80
N ASN A 67 9.56 7.91 7.83
CA ASN A 67 10.30 7.35 8.96
C ASN A 67 11.08 6.09 8.56
N LEU A 68 10.51 5.23 7.72
CA LEU A 68 11.20 4.06 7.18
C LEU A 68 12.46 4.47 6.40
N GLU A 69 12.37 5.49 5.57
CA GLU A 69 13.50 5.98 4.77
C GLU A 69 14.64 6.51 5.63
N LYS A 70 14.33 7.19 6.75
CA LYS A 70 15.32 7.67 7.73
C LYS A 70 16.01 6.53 8.47
N LEU A 71 15.29 5.43 8.74
CA LEU A 71 15.82 4.28 9.49
C LEU A 71 16.63 3.32 8.62
N ILE A 72 16.30 3.20 7.33
CA ILE A 72 16.86 2.17 6.45
C ILE A 72 17.67 2.80 5.31
N ASN A 73 18.99 2.88 5.52
CA ASN A 73 19.93 3.41 4.51
C ASN A 73 20.59 2.35 3.62
N LYS A 74 20.84 1.13 4.13
CA LYS A 74 21.47 0.02 3.38
C LYS A 74 20.81 -1.32 3.71
N ASN A 75 19.71 -1.62 3.03
CA ASN A 75 19.01 -2.91 3.16
C ASN A 75 18.62 -3.40 1.77
N ASN A 76 18.99 -4.65 1.45
CA ASN A 76 18.68 -5.29 0.17
C ASN A 76 17.17 -5.51 -0.05
N LYS A 77 16.36 -5.41 1.01
CA LYS A 77 14.89 -5.49 0.96
C LYS A 77 14.20 -4.14 1.15
N LYS A 78 14.94 -3.02 1.11
CA LYS A 78 14.35 -1.67 1.31
C LYS A 78 13.12 -1.42 0.44
N GLN A 79 13.20 -1.77 -0.85
CA GLN A 79 12.08 -1.62 -1.79
C GLN A 79 10.86 -2.46 -1.42
N LEU A 80 11.05 -3.69 -0.96
CA LEU A 80 9.95 -4.55 -0.51
C LEU A 80 9.31 -4.01 0.78
N LEU A 81 10.12 -3.45 1.69
CA LEU A 81 9.62 -2.80 2.90
C LEU A 81 8.82 -1.53 2.57
N ILE A 82 9.24 -0.75 1.58
CA ILE A 82 8.48 0.41 1.08
C ILE A 82 7.10 -0.04 0.61
N LEU A 83 7.00 -1.11 -0.19
CA LEU A 83 5.69 -1.64 -0.61
C LEU A 83 4.87 -2.15 0.57
N ALA A 84 5.49 -2.84 1.53
CA ALA A 84 4.79 -3.32 2.71
C ALA A 84 4.18 -2.16 3.52
N VAL A 85 4.94 -1.09 3.76
CA VAL A 85 4.44 0.11 4.44
C VAL A 85 3.39 0.82 3.60
N LEU A 86 3.61 0.97 2.29
CA LEU A 86 2.66 1.65 1.42
C LEU A 86 1.27 1.01 1.47
N PHE A 87 1.18 -0.32 1.54
CA PHE A 87 -0.09 -1.04 1.48
C PHE A 87 -0.58 -1.62 2.81
N HIS A 88 0.13 -1.45 3.94
CA HIS A 88 -0.21 -2.15 5.19
C HIS A 88 -1.65 -1.89 5.67
N ASP A 89 -2.14 -0.69 5.42
CA ASP A 89 -3.45 -0.21 5.87
C ASP A 89 -4.49 -0.09 4.75
N VAL A 90 -4.21 -0.59 3.54
CA VAL A 90 -5.13 -0.43 2.40
C VAL A 90 -6.51 -1.06 2.65
N GLY A 91 -6.57 -2.10 3.48
CA GLY A 91 -7.80 -2.77 3.92
C GLY A 91 -8.63 -2.00 4.95
N LYS A 92 -8.12 -0.88 5.50
CA LYS A 92 -8.92 -0.01 6.39
C LYS A 92 -10.12 0.59 5.65
N LYS A 93 -10.04 0.75 4.32
CA LYS A 93 -11.16 1.24 3.51
C LYS A 93 -12.40 0.36 3.63
N GLU A 94 -12.24 -0.96 3.58
CA GLU A 94 -13.35 -1.92 3.63
C GLU A 94 -13.78 -2.27 5.06
N THR A 95 -12.87 -2.11 6.03
CA THR A 95 -13.10 -2.54 7.42
C THR A 95 -13.46 -1.40 8.37
N LEU A 96 -13.47 -0.15 7.89
CA LEU A 96 -13.82 1.02 8.67
C LEU A 96 -15.22 0.89 9.29
N ARG A 97 -15.27 1.02 10.61
CA ARG A 97 -16.50 1.10 11.41
C ARG A 97 -16.50 2.40 12.19
N ILE A 98 -17.62 3.11 12.16
CA ILE A 98 -17.81 4.35 12.90
C ILE A 98 -18.87 4.11 13.97
N LYS A 99 -18.53 4.42 15.22
CA LYS A 99 -19.44 4.33 16.37
C LYS A 99 -19.15 5.47 17.33
N ASP A 100 -20.19 6.26 17.65
CA ASP A 100 -20.11 7.40 18.58
C ASP A 100 -18.97 8.39 18.23
N GLY A 101 -18.79 8.64 16.94
CA GLY A 101 -17.73 9.49 16.41
C GLY A 101 -16.32 8.87 16.40
N LYS A 102 -16.14 7.68 16.98
CA LYS A 102 -14.86 6.94 16.96
C LYS A 102 -14.81 5.98 15.79
N THR A 103 -13.60 5.71 15.30
CA THR A 103 -13.38 4.77 14.19
C THR A 103 -12.63 3.53 14.64
N SER A 104 -12.85 2.40 13.96
CA SER A 104 -12.10 1.16 14.16
C SER A 104 -12.06 0.35 12.87
N CYS A 105 -11.02 -0.45 12.67
CA CYS A 105 -10.82 -1.25 11.44
C CYS A 105 -10.46 -2.72 11.80
N PRO A 106 -11.36 -3.49 12.41
CA PRO A 106 -11.05 -4.86 12.82
C PRO A 106 -10.76 -5.76 11.62
N GLY A 107 -9.65 -6.48 11.67
CA GLY A 107 -9.24 -7.43 10.62
C GLY A 107 -8.68 -6.79 9.35
N HIS A 108 -8.38 -5.49 9.38
CA HIS A 108 -7.85 -4.76 8.23
C HIS A 108 -6.53 -5.38 7.72
N GLU A 109 -5.73 -6.00 8.57
CA GLU A 109 -4.47 -6.66 8.22
C GLU A 109 -4.68 -7.77 7.18
N SER A 110 -5.72 -8.59 7.37
CA SER A 110 -6.07 -9.67 6.45
C SER A 110 -6.58 -9.12 5.12
N VAL A 111 -7.44 -8.10 5.18
CA VAL A 111 -8.01 -7.46 3.99
C VAL A 111 -6.91 -6.72 3.20
N SER A 112 -6.02 -6.01 3.88
CA SER A 112 -4.84 -5.37 3.29
C SER A 112 -3.98 -6.41 2.57
N ALA A 113 -3.67 -7.53 3.22
CA ALA A 113 -2.86 -8.59 2.62
C ALA A 113 -3.48 -9.15 1.33
N GLU A 114 -4.78 -9.43 1.32
CA GLU A 114 -5.50 -9.91 0.13
C GLU A 114 -5.51 -8.87 -0.99
N LYS A 115 -5.82 -7.61 -0.68
CA LYS A 115 -5.80 -6.51 -1.65
C LYS A 115 -4.40 -6.31 -2.22
N THR A 116 -3.37 -6.31 -1.37
CA THR A 116 -1.98 -6.15 -1.81
C THR A 116 -1.55 -7.28 -2.72
N ALA A 117 -1.93 -8.54 -2.46
CA ALA A 117 -1.61 -9.65 -3.36
C ALA A 117 -2.12 -9.40 -4.79
N ASN A 118 -3.26 -8.73 -4.95
CA ASN A 118 -3.78 -8.32 -6.26
C ASN A 118 -3.06 -7.09 -6.83
N ILE A 119 -2.80 -6.07 -6.01
CA ILE A 119 -2.09 -4.84 -6.44
C ILE A 119 -0.67 -5.18 -6.93
N LEU A 120 0.04 -6.07 -6.24
CA LEU A 120 1.41 -6.49 -6.60
C LEU A 120 1.50 -7.21 -7.95
N LYS A 121 0.37 -7.61 -8.57
CA LYS A 121 0.36 -8.07 -9.96
C LYS A 121 0.75 -6.96 -10.95
N ARG A 122 0.63 -5.69 -10.55
CA ARG A 122 1.03 -4.51 -11.33
C ARG A 122 2.53 -4.21 -11.25
N PHE A 123 3.30 -4.93 -10.43
CA PHE A 123 4.72 -4.68 -10.19
C PHE A 123 5.62 -5.77 -10.76
N HIS A 124 6.84 -5.39 -11.16
CA HIS A 124 7.90 -6.32 -11.57
C HIS A 124 8.53 -7.02 -10.34
N LEU A 125 7.82 -8.00 -9.78
CA LEU A 125 8.27 -8.78 -8.61
C LEU A 125 8.17 -10.29 -8.82
N SER A 126 9.12 -11.04 -8.28
CA SER A 126 9.05 -12.50 -8.18
C SER A 126 7.95 -12.95 -7.20
N PRO A 127 7.46 -14.20 -7.31
CA PRO A 127 6.49 -14.74 -6.35
C PRO A 127 6.96 -14.67 -4.89
N ALA A 128 8.25 -14.91 -4.64
CA ALA A 128 8.83 -14.86 -3.30
C ALA A 128 8.84 -13.44 -2.71
N GLU A 129 9.10 -12.43 -3.54
CA GLU A 129 9.05 -11.02 -3.11
C GLU A 129 7.61 -10.58 -2.82
N LYS A 130 6.64 -11.03 -3.62
CA LYS A 130 5.23 -10.76 -3.36
C LYS A 130 4.76 -11.39 -2.06
N ASP A 131 5.09 -12.66 -1.83
CA ASP A 131 4.82 -13.36 -0.57
C ASP A 131 5.45 -12.64 0.63
N TYR A 132 6.71 -12.21 0.50
CA TYR A 132 7.40 -11.45 1.54
C TYR A 132 6.64 -10.18 1.95
N VAL A 133 6.19 -9.38 0.98
CA VAL A 133 5.41 -8.16 1.24
C VAL A 133 4.08 -8.49 1.92
N VAL A 134 3.32 -9.44 1.37
CA VAL A 134 2.00 -9.86 1.89
C VAL A 134 2.11 -10.40 3.32
N ARG A 135 3.18 -11.15 3.61
CA ARG A 135 3.44 -11.67 4.97
C ARG A 135 3.73 -10.57 5.97
N ILE A 136 4.48 -9.52 5.61
CA ILE A 136 4.68 -8.39 6.52
C ILE A 136 3.33 -7.73 6.84
N ILE A 137 2.54 -7.46 5.81
CA ILE A 137 1.24 -6.79 5.94
C ILE A 137 0.27 -7.61 6.82
N SER A 138 0.14 -8.91 6.58
CA SER A 138 -0.75 -9.77 7.40
C SER A 138 -0.31 -9.92 8.86
N ASN A 139 0.90 -9.49 9.22
CA ASN A 139 1.45 -9.63 10.57
C ASN A 139 1.77 -8.29 11.26
N HIS A 140 1.52 -7.15 10.61
CA HIS A 140 2.05 -5.86 11.08
C HIS A 140 1.45 -5.39 12.43
N GLY A 141 0.19 -5.73 12.71
CA GLY A 141 -0.49 -5.44 13.99
C GLY A 141 -0.30 -6.49 15.08
N LYS A 142 0.24 -7.68 14.76
CA LYS A 142 0.18 -8.84 15.68
C LYS A 142 0.90 -8.62 17.02
N LEU A 143 2.01 -7.88 17.04
CA LEU A 143 2.71 -7.62 18.30
C LEU A 143 1.85 -6.77 19.23
N HIS A 144 1.14 -5.79 18.68
CA HIS A 144 0.20 -4.97 19.44
C HIS A 144 -0.95 -5.84 19.97
N ASP A 145 -1.51 -6.73 19.16
CA ASP A 145 -2.59 -7.64 19.58
C ASP A 145 -2.17 -8.59 20.71
N LEU A 146 -0.91 -9.04 20.70
CA LEU A 146 -0.36 -9.94 21.74
C LEU A 146 -0.02 -9.22 23.05
N MET A 147 0.11 -7.88 23.01
CA MET A 147 0.43 -7.06 24.18
C MET A 147 -0.81 -6.44 24.84
N GLY A 148 -2.00 -6.67 24.28
CA GLY A 148 -3.29 -6.16 24.75
C GLY A 148 -3.94 -7.03 25.83
#